data_AF-A0A9D4JY50-F1
#
_entry.id   AF-A0A9D4JY50-F1
#
_cell.length_a   1.000
_cell.length_b   1.000
_cell.length_c   1.000
_cell.angle_alpha   90.00
_cell.angle_beta   90.00
_cell.angle_gamma   90.00
#
_symmetry.space_group_name_H-M   'P 1'
#
loop_
_entity.id
_entity.type
_entity.pdbx_description
1 polymer ?
#
loop_
_entity_poly.entity_id
_entity_poly.type
_entity_poly.pdbx_seq_one_letter_code
_entity_poly.pdbx_strand_id
1 'polypeptide(L)'
;MNKAVVFFFVVGLMVSVAQGACHLAGWDHPTHSKLSASPLQVPDDCSSETLRNFATDCGLQEHYKGNHFIVSNANSPFGVVSMIPEHIKDYGTCERIVQELNERCTYDF
;
A
#
# COMPACT_ATOMS: atom_id res chain seq x y z
N MET A 1 66.18 26.59 11.96
CA MET A 1 66.53 25.60 10.93
C MET A 1 65.52 24.45 11.01
N ASN A 2 64.78 24.21 9.92
CA ASN A 2 64.37 22.92 9.34
C ASN A 2 63.95 21.78 10.31
N LYS A 3 62.80 21.10 10.21
CA LYS A 3 61.91 20.75 9.08
C LYS A 3 60.63 20.14 9.68
N ALA A 4 59.48 20.44 9.07
CA ALA A 4 58.26 19.66 9.24
C ALA A 4 58.46 18.27 8.64
N VAL A 5 58.00 17.21 9.31
CA VAL A 5 57.55 15.99 8.63
C VAL A 5 56.34 15.43 9.36
N VAL A 6 55.18 15.64 8.75
CA VAL A 6 53.93 14.91 9.01
C VAL A 6 54.08 13.55 8.34
N PHE A 7 54.10 12.47 9.11
CA PHE A 7 54.01 11.11 8.58
C PHE A 7 52.59 10.58 8.79
N PHE A 8 51.81 10.64 7.71
CA PHE A 8 50.65 9.77 7.50
C PHE A 8 51.16 8.40 7.07
N PHE A 9 50.95 7.36 7.88
CA PHE A 9 50.84 5.99 7.38
C PHE A 9 49.69 5.28 8.08
N VAL A 10 48.56 5.33 7.40
CA VAL A 10 47.36 4.55 7.64
C VAL A 10 47.63 3.14 7.16
N VAL A 11 47.94 2.20 8.05
CA VAL A 11 47.76 0.76 7.81
C VAL A 11 47.35 0.09 9.12
N GLY A 12 46.18 0.50 9.61
CA GLY A 12 45.51 -0.15 10.73
C GLY A 12 44.50 -1.15 10.18
N LEU A 13 44.67 -2.42 10.57
CA LEU A 13 43.66 -3.47 10.70
C LEU A 13 42.50 -3.48 9.70
N MET A 14 42.46 -4.48 8.83
CA MET A 14 41.20 -5.15 8.52
C MET A 14 41.36 -6.64 8.78
N VAL A 15 40.88 -7.01 9.96
CA VAL A 15 40.63 -8.36 10.47
C VAL A 15 39.60 -9.04 9.58
N SER A 16 39.86 -10.29 9.20
CA SER A 16 38.87 -11.18 8.58
C SER A 16 37.61 -11.30 9.43
N VAL A 17 36.45 -11.08 8.83
CA VAL A 17 35.19 -11.64 9.33
C VAL A 17 34.50 -12.34 8.17
N ALA A 18 34.68 -13.66 8.13
CA ALA A 18 33.78 -14.57 7.46
C ALA A 18 32.52 -14.72 8.34
N GLN A 19 31.39 -14.17 7.89
CA GLN A 19 30.04 -14.50 8.36
C GLN A 19 29.17 -14.41 7.10
N GLY A 20 28.58 -15.49 6.59
CA GLY A 20 27.73 -16.41 7.34
C GLY A 20 26.30 -15.89 7.19
N ALA A 21 25.52 -16.58 6.36
CA ALA A 21 24.13 -16.26 6.09
C ALA A 21 23.34 -16.06 7.39
N CYS A 22 22.60 -14.95 7.47
CA CYS A 22 21.46 -14.81 8.34
C CYS A 22 20.33 -14.18 7.52
N HIS A 23 19.35 -15.04 7.21
CA HIS A 23 17.97 -14.65 7.04
C HIS A 23 17.58 -13.67 8.15
N LEU A 24 17.31 -12.42 7.78
CA LEU A 24 16.46 -11.52 8.55
C LEU A 24 15.47 -10.97 7.52
N ALA A 25 14.35 -11.67 7.37
CA ALA A 25 13.14 -11.38 8.13
C ALA A 25 12.53 -10.05 7.65
N GLY A 26 11.70 -10.21 6.60
CA GLY A 26 10.38 -9.60 6.49
C GLY A 26 10.23 -8.21 7.09
N TRP A 27 10.56 -7.22 6.29
CA TRP A 27 9.75 -6.01 6.23
C TRP A 27 9.35 -5.85 4.78
N ASP A 28 8.43 -6.73 4.34
CA ASP A 28 7.53 -6.43 3.24
C ASP A 28 6.82 -5.13 3.63
N HIS A 29 7.44 -4.01 3.29
CA HIS A 29 6.65 -2.86 2.95
C HIS A 29 5.87 -3.30 1.73
N PRO A 30 4.53 -3.25 1.73
CA PRO A 30 3.81 -3.34 0.48
C PRO A 30 4.31 -2.17 -0.35
N THR A 31 5.27 -2.44 -1.23
CA THR A 31 5.43 -1.65 -2.44
C THR A 31 4.08 -1.79 -3.11
N HIS A 32 3.20 -0.81 -2.86
CA HIS A 32 2.05 -0.46 -3.69
C HIS A 32 2.61 -0.11 -5.07
N SER A 33 3.14 -1.13 -5.73
CA SER A 33 3.13 -1.23 -7.17
C SER A 33 1.66 -1.02 -7.47
N LYS A 34 1.32 0.11 -8.11
CA LYS A 34 0.01 0.32 -8.73
C LYS A 34 -0.20 -0.84 -9.68
N LEU A 35 -0.61 -2.00 -9.17
CA LEU A 35 -1.18 -3.04 -9.97
C LEU A 35 -2.46 -2.41 -10.46
N SER A 36 -2.55 -2.27 -11.79
CA SER A 36 -3.81 -2.05 -12.47
C SER A 36 -4.74 -3.18 -12.03
N ALA A 37 -5.45 -2.97 -10.92
CA ALA A 37 -6.34 -3.97 -10.37
C ALA A 37 -7.40 -4.24 -11.42
N SER A 38 -7.60 -5.52 -11.76
CA SER A 38 -8.65 -5.93 -12.69
C SER A 38 -9.99 -5.36 -12.19
N PRO A 39 -10.82 -4.80 -13.08
CA PRO A 39 -12.07 -4.19 -12.66
C PRO A 39 -12.96 -5.22 -11.95
N LEU A 40 -13.59 -4.77 -10.86
CA LEU A 40 -14.54 -5.54 -10.07
C LEU A 40 -15.78 -5.91 -10.91
N GLN A 41 -16.35 -7.08 -10.67
CA GLN A 41 -17.52 -7.62 -11.35
C GLN A 41 -18.66 -7.94 -10.38
N VAL A 42 -19.88 -7.72 -10.84
CA VAL A 42 -21.10 -8.02 -10.09
C VAL A 42 -21.76 -9.27 -10.68
N PRO A 43 -22.27 -10.23 -9.87
CA PRO A 43 -22.37 -10.22 -8.41
C PRO A 43 -21.15 -10.79 -7.66
N ASP A 44 -20.18 -11.35 -8.38
CA ASP A 44 -19.17 -12.22 -7.78
C ASP A 44 -18.25 -11.48 -6.78
N ASP A 45 -17.99 -10.19 -6.99
CA ASP A 45 -17.11 -9.37 -6.13
C ASP A 45 -17.86 -8.54 -5.09
N CYS A 46 -19.14 -8.84 -4.81
CA CYS A 46 -19.97 -8.07 -3.88
C CYS A 46 -19.66 -8.27 -2.39
N SER A 47 -18.57 -8.95 -2.05
CA SER A 47 -18.16 -9.11 -0.66
C SER A 47 -17.53 -7.81 -0.14
N SER A 48 -17.86 -7.42 1.10
CA SER A 48 -17.29 -6.21 1.72
C SER A 48 -15.75 -6.27 1.75
N GLU A 49 -15.19 -7.44 1.99
CA GLU A 49 -13.74 -7.69 1.98
C GLU A 49 -13.13 -7.47 0.60
N THR A 50 -13.72 -8.03 -0.46
CA THR A 50 -13.23 -7.87 -1.84
C THR A 50 -13.17 -6.39 -2.25
N LEU A 51 -14.25 -5.64 -1.98
CA LEU A 51 -14.34 -4.23 -2.33
C LEU A 51 -13.33 -3.37 -1.56
N ARG A 52 -13.10 -3.67 -0.28
CA ARG A 52 -12.09 -3.00 0.54
C ARG A 52 -10.69 -3.28 0.03
N ASN A 53 -10.36 -4.55 -0.20
CA ASN A 53 -9.05 -4.96 -0.68
C ASN A 53 -8.73 -4.28 -2.03
N PHE A 54 -9.69 -4.27 -2.96
CA PHE A 54 -9.55 -3.57 -4.22
C PHE A 54 -9.29 -2.07 -4.03
N ALA A 55 -10.04 -1.41 -3.14
CA ALA A 55 -9.84 0.01 -2.85
C ALA A 55 -8.45 0.30 -2.25
N THR A 56 -7.99 -0.53 -1.31
CA THR A 56 -6.66 -0.36 -0.69
C THR A 56 -5.52 -0.68 -1.65
N ASP A 57 -5.66 -1.70 -2.51
CA ASP A 57 -4.67 -2.07 -3.52
C ASP A 57 -4.50 -0.95 -4.56
N CYS A 58 -5.60 -0.27 -4.88
CA CYS A 58 -5.64 0.95 -5.69
C CYS A 58 -5.00 2.18 -5.02
N GLY A 59 -4.71 2.11 -3.72
CA GLY A 59 -4.08 3.19 -2.95
C GLY A 59 -5.06 4.15 -2.28
N LEU A 60 -6.34 3.78 -2.17
CA LEU A 60 -7.28 4.49 -1.31
C LEU A 60 -7.04 4.15 0.17
N GLN A 61 -7.31 5.10 1.05
CA GLN A 61 -7.27 4.88 2.49
C GLN A 61 -8.63 4.43 2.99
N GLU A 62 -8.60 3.38 3.81
CA GLU A 62 -9.75 2.83 4.51
C GLU A 62 -9.85 3.40 5.93
N HIS A 63 -11.07 3.77 6.34
CA HIS A 63 -11.40 4.10 7.72
C HIS A 63 -12.73 3.46 8.12
N TYR A 64 -12.72 2.67 9.20
CA TYR A 64 -13.96 2.12 9.74
C TYR A 64 -14.73 3.17 10.55
N LYS A 65 -16.02 3.33 10.26
CA LYS A 65 -16.91 4.27 10.96
C LYS A 65 -18.33 3.72 11.06
N GLY A 66 -18.78 3.49 12.30
CA GLY A 66 -20.09 2.87 12.54
C GLY A 66 -20.09 1.43 12.04
N ASN A 67 -20.88 1.14 10.99
CA ASN A 67 -20.97 -0.18 10.35
C ASN A 67 -20.52 -0.13 8.87
N HIS A 68 -19.67 0.83 8.52
CA HIS A 68 -19.18 1.04 7.17
C HIS A 68 -17.67 1.23 7.17
N PHE A 69 -17.03 0.78 6.09
CA PHE A 69 -15.68 1.13 5.71
C PHE A 69 -15.75 2.29 4.72
N ILE A 70 -15.25 3.44 5.14
CA ILE A 70 -15.14 4.62 4.29
C ILE A 70 -13.82 4.53 3.55
N VAL A 71 -13.88 4.57 2.22
CA VAL A 71 -12.69 4.61 1.37
C VAL A 71 -12.53 6.01 0.80
N SER A 72 -11.32 6.56 0.89
CA SER A 72 -11.04 7.95 0.53
C SER A 72 -9.66 8.13 -0.09
N ASN A 73 -9.48 9.24 -0.80
CA ASN A 73 -8.19 9.61 -1.35
C ASN A 73 -7.20 9.92 -0.24
N ALA A 74 -6.02 9.28 -0.26
CA ALA A 74 -4.96 9.50 0.71
C ALA A 74 -4.56 10.98 0.91
N ASN A 75 -4.71 11.78 -0.16
CA ASN A 75 -4.27 13.18 -0.20
C ASN A 75 -5.40 14.20 0.00
N SER A 76 -6.65 13.76 0.23
CA SER A 76 -7.78 14.68 0.38
C SER A 76 -8.72 14.23 1.51
N PRO A 77 -8.76 14.93 2.65
CA PRO A 77 -9.59 14.55 3.80
C PRO A 77 -11.10 14.69 3.54
N PHE A 78 -11.51 15.34 2.44
CA PHE A 78 -12.90 15.39 1.96
C PHE A 78 -13.16 14.49 0.76
N GLY A 79 -12.12 13.82 0.24
CA GLY A 79 -12.16 12.99 -0.95
C GLY A 79 -12.69 11.59 -0.66
N VAL A 80 -13.86 11.47 -0.02
CA VAL A 80 -14.55 10.19 0.12
C VAL A 80 -14.91 9.68 -1.27
N VAL A 81 -14.45 8.48 -1.59
CA VAL A 81 -14.75 7.79 -2.85
C VAL A 81 -16.02 6.97 -2.69
N SER A 82 -16.09 6.15 -1.64
CA SER A 82 -17.26 5.31 -1.39
C SER A 82 -17.39 4.95 0.10
N MET A 83 -18.57 4.42 0.45
CA MET A 83 -18.86 3.83 1.75
C MET A 83 -19.31 2.39 1.55
N ILE A 84 -18.50 1.46 2.04
CA ILE A 84 -18.71 0.03 1.90
C ILE A 84 -19.36 -0.49 3.19
N PRO A 85 -20.61 -0.97 3.16
CA PRO A 85 -21.21 -1.60 4.33
C PRO A 85 -20.41 -2.83 4.76
N GLU A 86 -20.36 -3.09 6.07
CA GLU A 86 -19.77 -4.33 6.60
C GLU A 86 -20.46 -5.58 6.06
N HIS A 87 -21.77 -5.47 5.80
CA HIS A 87 -22.57 -6.53 5.17
C HIS A 87 -23.39 -5.96 4.01
N ILE A 88 -23.08 -6.38 2.79
CA ILE A 88 -23.81 -6.01 1.58
C ILE A 88 -24.91 -7.04 1.36
N LYS A 89 -26.15 -6.60 1.55
CA LYS A 89 -27.34 -7.47 1.44
C LYS A 89 -28.15 -7.24 0.17
N ASP A 90 -27.86 -6.13 -0.52
CA ASP A 90 -28.62 -5.65 -1.65
C ASP A 90 -27.71 -5.52 -2.87
N TYR A 91 -28.22 -6.01 -4.00
CA TYR A 91 -27.49 -6.07 -5.26
C TYR A 91 -27.23 -4.67 -5.84
N GLY A 92 -28.20 -3.75 -5.75
CA GLY A 92 -28.03 -2.37 -6.22
C GLY A 92 -26.98 -1.59 -5.41
N THR A 93 -26.87 -1.88 -4.12
CA THR A 93 -25.82 -1.32 -3.26
C THR A 93 -24.44 -1.80 -3.70
N CYS A 94 -24.29 -3.08 -4.03
CA CYS A 94 -23.05 -3.60 -4.58
C CYS A 94 -22.69 -2.96 -5.91
N GLU A 95 -23.62 -2.92 -6.87
CA GLU A 95 -23.38 -2.34 -8.20
C GLU A 95 -22.86 -0.91 -8.12
N ARG A 96 -23.49 -0.09 -7.27
CA ARG A 96 -23.06 1.30 -7.07
C ARG A 96 -21.62 1.38 -6.55
N ILE A 97 -21.27 0.56 -5.55
CA ILE A 97 -19.92 0.59 -4.96
C ILE A 97 -18.88 0.09 -5.99
N VAL A 98 -19.17 -0.99 -6.71
CA VAL A 98 -18.31 -1.51 -7.77
C VAL A 98 -18.07 -0.47 -8.85
N GLN A 99 -19.12 0.24 -9.27
CA GLN A 99 -18.98 1.32 -10.25
C GLN A 99 -18.09 2.45 -9.73
N GLU A 100 -18.37 2.97 -8.53
CA GLU A 100 -17.59 4.06 -7.91
C GLU A 100 -16.11 3.67 -7.76
N LEU A 101 -15.82 2.43 -7.36
CA LEU A 101 -14.45 1.93 -7.20
C LEU A 101 -13.76 1.73 -8.54
N ASN A 102 -14.40 1.13 -9.54
CA ASN A 102 -13.82 0.93 -10.87
C ASN A 102 -13.54 2.27 -11.56
N GLU A 103 -14.47 3.22 -11.49
CA GLU A 103 -14.27 4.58 -12.01
C GLU A 103 -13.02 5.22 -11.39
N ARG A 104 -12.85 5.08 -10.07
CA ARG A 104 -11.71 5.67 -9.35
C ARG A 104 -10.38 4.97 -9.61
N CYS A 105 -10.40 3.65 -9.74
CA CYS A 105 -9.19 2.81 -9.68
C CYS A 105 -8.72 2.26 -11.01
N THR A 106 -9.59 2.23 -12.02
CA THR A 106 -9.27 1.68 -13.35
C THR A 106 -9.12 2.78 -14.41
N TYR A 107 -9.80 3.93 -14.26
CA TYR A 107 -9.89 4.94 -15.32
C TYR A 107 -9.17 6.27 -15.01
N ASP A 108 -8.61 6.46 -13.82
CA ASP A 108 -7.85 7.67 -13.47
C ASP A 108 -6.38 7.52 -13.92
N PHE A 109 -6.13 7.86 -15.20
CA PHE A 109 -4.81 7.96 -15.84
C PHE A 109 -4.27 9.40 -15.83
#